data_AF-A0A7Y4QX90-F1
#
_entry.id   AF-A0A7Y4QX90-F1
#
_cell.length_a   1.000
_cell.length_b   1.000
_cell.length_c   1.000
_cell.angle_alpha   90.00
_cell.angle_beta   90.00
_cell.angle_gamma   90.00
#
_symmetry.space_group_name_H-M   'P 1'
#
loop_
_entity.id
_entity.type
_entity.pdbx_description
1 polymer ?
#
loop_
_entity_poly.entity_id
_entity_poly.type
_entity_poly.pdbx_seq_one_letter_code
_entity_poly.pdbx_strand_id
1 'polypeptide(L)'
;MNSGKRKYGQVLVVISLLVMVFHLLILVKVIPYSITWGGKLKNDSEMYVFETVSLLINLFFVYLVAQRVGMMPLLLSEKIVTILLWIFFGLFVLNTVGNIFATTSLERWFTLLTLANAFLIWKINRKSVNR
;
A
#
# COMPACT_ATOMS: atom_id res chain seq x y z
N MET A 1 15.50 -14.72 9.73
CA MET A 1 14.57 -13.57 9.89
C MET A 1 13.65 -13.82 11.08
N ASN A 2 13.45 -12.83 11.95
CA ASN A 2 12.59 -12.97 13.14
C ASN A 2 11.13 -13.30 12.73
N SER A 3 10.51 -14.29 13.37
CA SER A 3 9.13 -14.72 13.11
C SER A 3 8.12 -13.58 13.17
N GLY A 4 8.34 -12.58 14.04
CA GLY A 4 7.51 -11.39 14.11
C GLY A 4 7.55 -10.53 12.84
N LYS A 5 8.73 -10.30 12.26
CA LYS A 5 8.86 -9.53 11.01
C LYS A 5 8.15 -10.20 9.85
N ARG A 6 8.23 -11.53 9.77
CA ARG A 6 7.51 -12.31 8.76
C ARG A 6 6.00 -12.14 8.89
N LYS A 7 5.45 -12.24 10.11
CA LYS A 7 4.02 -12.01 10.36
C LYS A 7 3.57 -10.60 9.94
N TYR A 8 4.33 -9.56 10.30
CA TYR A 8 3.99 -8.18 9.89
C TYR A 8 3.95 -8.02 8.37
N GLY A 9 4.92 -8.60 7.64
CA GLY A 9 4.90 -8.53 6.17
C GLY A 9 3.77 -9.35 5.55
N GLN A 10 3.42 -10.50 6.12
CA GLN A 10 2.25 -11.28 5.65
C GLN A 10 0.95 -10.50 5.82
N VAL A 11 0.75 -9.84 6.96
CA VAL A 11 -0.41 -8.95 7.19
C VAL A 11 -0.42 -7.83 6.16
N LEU A 12 0.72 -7.20 5.90
CA LEU A 12 0.85 -6.12 4.92
C LEU A 12 0.52 -6.59 3.49
N VAL A 13 0.93 -7.81 3.11
CA VAL A 13 0.55 -8.44 1.84
C VAL A 13 -0.97 -8.65 1.76
N VAL A 14 -1.59 -9.24 2.80
CA VAL A 14 -3.04 -9.47 2.82
C VAL A 14 -3.82 -8.17 2.70
N ILE A 15 -3.46 -7.13 3.46
CA ILE A 15 -4.10 -5.81 3.36
C ILE A 15 -3.97 -5.26 1.93
N SER A 16 -2.78 -5.35 1.33
CA SER A 16 -2.53 -4.84 -0.02
C SER A 16 -3.33 -5.60 -1.07
N LEU A 17 -3.50 -6.91 -0.93
CA LEU A 17 -4.34 -7.72 -1.82
C LEU A 17 -5.82 -7.31 -1.72
N LEU A 18 -6.32 -7.03 -0.51
CA LEU A 18 -7.69 -6.53 -0.33
C LEU A 18 -7.88 -5.15 -0.97
N VAL A 19 -6.87 -4.27 -0.87
CA VAL A 19 -6.87 -2.96 -1.55
C VAL A 19 -6.85 -3.13 -3.07
N MET A 20 -6.11 -4.11 -3.60
CA MET A 20 -6.14 -4.42 -5.03
C MET A 20 -7.53 -4.90 -5.49
N VAL A 21 -8.22 -5.72 -4.69
CA VAL A 21 -9.62 -6.10 -4.97
C VAL A 21 -10.51 -4.87 -4.99
N PHE A 22 -10.34 -3.93 -4.07
CA PHE A 22 -11.08 -2.65 -4.09
C PHE A 22 -10.86 -1.86 -5.39
N HIS A 23 -9.61 -1.71 -5.85
CA HIS A 23 -9.32 -1.07 -7.15
C HIS A 23 -9.96 -1.81 -8.34
N LEU A 24 -9.93 -3.15 -8.34
CA LEU A 24 -10.59 -3.95 -9.36
C LEU A 24 -12.11 -3.73 -9.37
N LEU A 25 -12.75 -3.62 -8.21
CA LEU A 25 -14.18 -3.33 -8.10
C LEU A 25 -14.55 -1.95 -8.64
N ILE A 26 -13.65 -0.97 -8.55
CA ILE A 26 -13.84 0.36 -9.18
C ILE A 26 -13.71 0.25 -10.70
N LEU A 27 -12.69 -0.47 -11.20
CA LEU A 27 -12.50 -0.69 -12.63
C LEU A 27 -13.69 -1.37 -13.30
N VAL A 28 -14.32 -2.33 -12.62
CA VAL A 28 -15.55 -2.99 -13.11
C VAL A 28 -16.82 -2.22 -12.73
N LYS A 29 -16.70 -1.01 -12.19
CA LYS A 29 -17.79 -0.08 -11.83
C LYS A 29 -18.80 -0.63 -10.82
N VAL A 30 -18.42 -1.65 -10.06
CA VAL A 30 -19.20 -2.12 -8.89
C VAL A 30 -19.15 -1.07 -7.79
N ILE A 31 -18.00 -0.40 -7.63
CA ILE A 31 -17.83 0.74 -6.72
C ILE A 31 -17.71 2.02 -7.56
N PRO A 32 -18.48 3.08 -7.25
CA PRO A 32 -18.42 4.32 -8.01
C PRO A 32 -17.09 5.05 -7.75
N TYR A 33 -16.37 5.44 -8.80
CA TYR A 33 -15.06 6.10 -8.66
C TYR A 33 -15.14 7.50 -8.03
N SER A 34 -16.33 8.13 -7.99
CA SER A 34 -16.55 9.45 -7.40
C SER A 34 -16.26 9.52 -5.90
N ILE A 35 -16.21 8.37 -5.21
CA ILE A 35 -15.88 8.30 -3.78
C ILE A 35 -14.38 8.11 -3.51
N THR A 36 -13.55 8.18 -4.55
CA THR A 36 -12.10 8.00 -4.49
C THR A 36 -11.38 9.23 -5.03
N TRP A 37 -10.08 9.35 -4.74
CA TRP A 37 -9.23 10.45 -5.20
C TRP A 37 -9.76 11.84 -4.83
N GLY A 38 -10.36 11.97 -3.65
CA GLY A 38 -11.00 13.19 -3.16
C GLY A 38 -12.19 13.64 -4.01
N GLY A 39 -12.78 12.75 -4.80
CA GLY A 39 -13.85 13.06 -5.75
C GLY A 39 -13.39 13.88 -6.95
N LYS A 40 -12.10 13.87 -7.29
CA LYS A 40 -11.52 14.71 -8.36
C LYS A 40 -11.54 14.08 -9.75
N LEU A 41 -11.79 12.78 -9.86
CA LEU A 41 -11.86 12.10 -11.15
C LEU A 41 -13.08 12.57 -11.93
N LYS A 42 -12.87 13.04 -13.16
CA LYS A 42 -13.90 13.70 -13.97
C LYS A 42 -14.62 12.77 -14.95
N ASN A 43 -13.96 11.70 -15.36
CA ASN A 43 -14.45 10.80 -16.39
C ASN A 43 -13.86 9.39 -16.24
N ASP A 44 -14.44 8.44 -16.98
CA ASP A 44 -13.99 7.05 -17.00
C ASP A 44 -12.53 6.88 -17.41
N SER A 45 -12.03 7.70 -18.33
CA SER A 45 -10.63 7.59 -18.78
C SER A 45 -9.65 7.91 -17.67
N GLU A 46 -9.92 8.96 -16.89
CA GLU A 46 -9.14 9.29 -15.69
C GLU A 46 -9.24 8.16 -14.66
N MET A 47 -10.45 7.63 -14.41
CA MET A 47 -10.63 6.47 -13.53
C MET A 47 -9.75 5.28 -13.96
N TYR A 48 -9.82 4.85 -15.22
CA TYR A 48 -9.03 3.71 -15.69
C TYR A 48 -7.52 3.94 -15.53
N VAL A 49 -7.02 5.14 -15.81
CA VAL A 49 -5.60 5.47 -15.64
C VAL A 49 -5.20 5.42 -14.16
N PHE A 50 -5.92 6.13 -13.30
CA PHE A 50 -5.57 6.23 -11.88
C PHE A 50 -5.69 4.89 -11.15
N GLU A 51 -6.74 4.13 -11.42
CA GLU A 51 -6.94 2.80 -10.81
C GLU A 51 -5.91 1.78 -11.33
N THR A 52 -5.55 1.83 -12.62
CA THR A 52 -4.48 0.96 -13.16
C THR A 52 -3.13 1.28 -12.56
N VAL A 53 -2.79 2.58 -12.42
CA VAL A 53 -1.55 3.00 -11.75
C VAL A 53 -1.52 2.54 -10.29
N SER A 54 -2.64 2.68 -9.57
CA SER A 54 -2.76 2.18 -8.19
C SER A 54 -2.55 0.67 -8.08
N LEU A 55 -3.10 -0.11 -9.01
CA LEU A 55 -2.89 -1.56 -9.05
C LEU A 55 -1.42 -1.91 -9.30
N LEU A 56 -0.76 -1.25 -10.25
CA LEU A 56 0.64 -1.50 -10.56
C LEU A 56 1.56 -1.15 -9.39
N ILE A 57 1.31 -0.01 -8.73
CA ILE A 57 2.05 0.41 -7.54
C ILE A 57 1.84 -0.58 -6.39
N ASN A 58 0.60 -1.02 -6.14
CA ASN A 58 0.32 -2.02 -5.09
C ASN A 58 0.93 -3.39 -5.42
N LEU A 59 0.90 -3.83 -6.68
CA LEU A 59 1.53 -5.08 -7.10
C LEU A 59 3.05 -5.03 -6.86
N PHE A 60 3.69 -3.93 -7.24
CA PHE A 60 5.11 -3.71 -6.97
C PHE A 60 5.41 -3.67 -5.48
N PHE A 61 4.56 -3.02 -4.68
CA PHE A 61 4.67 -3.00 -3.24
C PHE A 61 4.58 -4.40 -2.61
N VAL A 62 3.58 -5.19 -2.98
CA VAL A 62 3.41 -6.58 -2.54
C VAL A 62 4.66 -7.39 -2.87
N TYR A 63 5.18 -7.24 -4.08
CA TYR A 63 6.42 -7.88 -4.51
C TYR A 63 7.60 -7.54 -3.57
N LEU A 64 7.83 -6.26 -3.29
CA LEU A 64 8.90 -5.81 -2.38
C LEU A 64 8.73 -6.37 -0.96
N VAL A 65 7.51 -6.36 -0.43
CA VAL A 65 7.21 -6.87 0.91
C VAL A 65 7.42 -8.37 0.98
N ALA A 66 6.88 -9.13 0.02
CA ALA A 66 7.02 -10.58 -0.02
C ALA A 66 8.49 -11.00 -0.20
N GLN A 67 9.28 -10.28 -1.00
CA GLN A 67 10.72 -10.50 -1.06
C GLN A 67 11.39 -10.18 0.29
N ARG A 68 11.06 -9.04 0.92
CA ARG A 68 11.60 -8.62 2.22
C ARG A 68 11.36 -9.65 3.33
N VAL A 69 10.22 -10.33 3.31
CA VAL A 69 9.86 -11.37 4.29
C VAL A 69 10.14 -12.80 3.83
N GLY A 70 10.87 -12.97 2.72
CA GLY A 70 11.35 -14.27 2.27
C GLY A 70 10.23 -15.20 1.80
N MET A 71 9.14 -14.65 1.27
CA MET A 71 8.06 -15.41 0.62
C MET A 71 8.38 -15.75 -0.84
N MET A 72 9.38 -15.09 -1.43
CA MET A 72 9.84 -15.35 -2.79
C MET A 72 11.37 -15.22 -2.89
N PRO A 73 12.01 -15.75 -3.95
CA PRO A 73 13.43 -15.60 -4.17
C PRO A 73 13.89 -14.14 -4.26
N LEU A 74 15.13 -13.88 -3.87
CA LEU A 74 15.73 -12.55 -3.93
C LEU A 74 16.09 -12.21 -5.38
N LEU A 75 15.28 -11.38 -6.03
CA LEU A 75 15.62 -10.79 -7.33
C LEU A 75 16.28 -9.41 -7.18
N LEU A 76 15.83 -8.61 -6.20
CA LEU A 76 16.47 -7.34 -5.83
C LEU A 76 17.41 -7.51 -4.64
N SER A 77 18.46 -6.68 -4.54
CA SER A 77 19.32 -6.67 -3.35
C SER A 77 18.58 -6.17 -2.10
N GLU A 78 18.94 -6.69 -0.93
CA GLU A 78 18.37 -6.27 0.37
C GLU A 78 18.44 -4.76 0.59
N LYS A 79 19.52 -4.11 0.12
CA LYS A 79 19.70 -2.65 0.21
C LYS A 79 18.66 -1.92 -0.65
N ILE A 80 18.44 -2.36 -1.88
CA ILE A 80 17.45 -1.77 -2.79
C ILE A 80 16.04 -1.93 -2.21
N VAL A 81 15.68 -3.14 -1.79
CA VAL A 81 14.36 -3.40 -1.17
C VAL A 81 14.15 -2.51 0.06
N THR A 82 15.18 -2.36 0.90
CA THR A 82 15.10 -1.50 2.10
C THR A 82 14.83 -0.04 1.72
N ILE A 83 15.52 0.50 0.72
CA ILE A 83 15.32 1.89 0.26
C ILE A 83 13.90 2.07 -0.31
N LEU A 84 13.47 1.16 -1.19
CA LEU A 84 12.14 1.23 -1.80
C LEU A 84 11.02 1.13 -0.77
N LEU A 85 11.15 0.27 0.23
CA LEU A 85 10.18 0.19 1.32
C LEU A 85 10.13 1.47 2.16
N TRP A 86 11.24 2.20 2.33
CA TRP A 86 11.20 3.53 2.96
C TRP A 86 10.52 4.59 2.10
N ILE A 87 10.64 4.50 0.77
CA ILE A 87 9.87 5.35 -0.14
C ILE A 87 8.38 5.06 0.03
N PHE A 88 7.97 3.78 0.04
CA PHE A 88 6.59 3.38 0.31
C PHE A 88 6.11 3.82 1.69
N PHE A 89 6.96 3.77 2.72
CA PHE A 89 6.63 4.32 4.04
C PHE A 89 6.26 5.81 3.94
N GLY A 90 7.09 6.62 3.26
CA GLY A 90 6.79 8.03 3.02
C GLY A 90 5.49 8.25 2.25
N LEU A 91 5.25 7.44 1.21
CA LEU A 91 4.00 7.47 0.45
C LEU A 91 2.77 7.15 1.31
N PHE A 92 2.82 6.14 2.19
CA PHE A 92 1.71 5.82 3.09
C PHE A 92 1.49 6.88 4.18
N VAL A 93 2.56 7.53 4.66
CA VAL A 93 2.42 8.70 5.54
C VAL A 93 1.72 9.85 4.81
N LEU A 94 2.14 10.16 3.59
CA LEU A 94 1.50 11.20 2.77
C LEU A 94 0.02 10.85 2.49
N ASN A 95 -0.28 9.60 2.15
CA ASN A 95 -1.65 9.12 1.97
C ASN A 95 -2.47 9.24 3.26
N THR A 96 -1.88 8.98 4.42
CA THR A 96 -2.55 9.17 5.72
C THR A 96 -2.94 10.63 5.92
N VAL A 97 -2.03 11.56 5.61
CA VAL A 97 -2.32 13.00 5.66
C VAL A 97 -3.44 13.36 4.66
N GLY A 98 -3.35 12.89 3.41
CA GLY A 98 -4.39 13.12 2.40
C GLY A 98 -5.77 12.61 2.83
N ASN A 99 -5.82 11.41 3.41
CA ASN A 99 -7.05 10.76 3.87
C ASN A 99 -7.69 11.48 5.08
N ILE A 100 -6.89 12.08 5.97
CA ILE A 100 -7.40 12.93 7.06
C ILE A 100 -8.17 14.14 6.50
N PHE A 101 -7.66 14.73 5.42
CA PHE A 101 -8.28 15.89 4.76
C PHE A 101 -9.29 15.50 3.67
N ALA A 102 -9.60 14.22 3.50
CA ALA A 102 -10.52 13.78 2.48
C ALA A 102 -11.96 14.23 2.76
N THR A 103 -12.67 14.54 1.68
CA THR A 103 -14.06 14.99 1.71
C THR A 103 -15.03 13.83 1.88
N THR A 104 -14.67 12.63 1.43
CA THR A 104 -15.53 11.45 1.49
C THR A 104 -15.32 10.66 2.78
N SER A 105 -16.40 10.05 3.29
CA SER A 105 -16.33 9.24 4.52
C SER A 105 -15.48 7.98 4.34
N LEU A 106 -15.50 7.38 3.14
CA LEU A 106 -14.71 6.19 2.83
C LEU A 106 -13.21 6.47 2.92
N GLU A 107 -12.76 7.56 2.31
CA GLU A 107 -11.34 7.93 2.31
C GLU A 107 -10.84 8.28 3.72
N ARG A 108 -11.69 8.89 4.56
CA ARG A 108 -11.34 9.11 5.97
C ARG A 108 -11.08 7.80 6.71
N TRP A 109 -11.87 6.75 6.45
CA TRP A 109 -11.60 5.41 7.02
C TRP A 109 -10.28 4.82 6.51
N PHE A 110 -9.88 5.12 5.28
CA PHE A 110 -8.57 4.71 4.76
C PHE A 110 -7.38 5.36 5.49
N THR A 111 -7.58 6.41 6.30
CA THR A 111 -6.55 6.92 7.22
C THR A 111 -6.00 5.83 8.12
N LEU A 112 -6.88 5.00 8.71
CA LEU A 112 -6.45 3.93 9.60
C LEU A 112 -5.66 2.85 8.84
N LEU A 113 -6.09 2.55 7.61
CA LEU A 113 -5.44 1.59 6.74
C LEU A 113 -4.04 2.06 6.32
N THR A 114 -3.90 3.31 5.87
CA THR A 114 -2.61 3.85 5.43
C THR A 114 -1.65 4.06 6.59
N LEU A 115 -2.16 4.43 7.77
CA LEU A 115 -1.38 4.51 9.00
C LEU A 115 -0.88 3.13 9.43
N ALA A 116 -1.74 2.10 9.38
CA ALA A 116 -1.35 0.73 9.67
C ALA A 116 -0.26 0.24 8.70
N ASN A 117 -0.39 0.53 7.41
CA ASN A 117 0.63 0.19 6.41
C ASN A 117 1.96 0.87 6.72
N ALA A 118 1.97 2.17 7.00
CA ALA A 118 3.18 2.90 7.39
C ALA A 118 3.84 2.26 8.63
N PHE A 119 3.06 1.96 9.67
CA PHE A 119 3.57 1.32 10.89
C PHE A 119 4.18 -0.07 10.62
N LEU A 120 3.49 -0.90 9.84
CA LEU A 120 3.96 -2.25 9.50
C LEU A 120 5.23 -2.22 8.65
N ILE A 121 5.32 -1.30 7.67
CA ILE A 121 6.55 -1.09 6.90
C ILE A 121 7.70 -0.71 7.83
N TRP A 122 7.48 0.23 8.75
CA TRP A 122 8.50 0.61 9.73
C TRP A 122 8.97 -0.59 10.56
N LYS A 123 8.06 -1.47 11.00
CA LYS A 123 8.41 -2.69 11.76
C LYS A 123 9.26 -3.68 10.97
N ILE A 124 8.93 -3.95 9.71
CA ILE A 124 9.69 -4.89 8.88
C ILE A 124 11.03 -4.30 8.46
N ASN A 125 11.07 -3.00 8.17
CA ASN A 125 12.20 -2.34 7.52
C ASN A 125 13.23 -1.75 8.48
N ARG A 126 12.85 -1.44 9.74
CA ARG A 126 13.81 -0.98 10.76
C ARG A 126 14.87 -2.05 11.05
N LYS A 127 16.13 -1.65 11.18
CA LYS A 127 17.18 -2.52 11.69
C LYS A 127 16.84 -2.92 13.14
N SER A 128 17.11 -4.17 13.50
CA SER A 128 17.07 -4.56 14.91
C SER A 128 18.15 -3.75 15.62
N VAL A 129 17.79 -2.97 16.64
CA VAL A 129 18.79 -2.46 17.58
C VAL A 129 19.23 -3.71 18.35
N ASN A 130 20.40 -4.25 18.03
CA ASN A 130 21.04 -5.22 18.90
C ASN A 130 21.38 -4.45 20.19
N ARG A 131 20.66 -4.76 21.27
CA ARG A 131 21.14 -4.50 22.63
C ARG A 131 21.97 -5.70 23.05
#